data_AF-A0A917R7T1-F1
#
_entry.id   AF-A0A917R7T1-F1
#
_cell.length_a   1.000
_cell.length_b   1.000
_cell.length_c   1.000
_cell.angle_alpha   90.00
_cell.angle_beta   90.00
_cell.angle_gamma   90.00
#
_symmetry.space_group_name_H-M   'P 1'
#
loop_
_entity.id
_entity.type
_entity.pdbx_description
1 polymer ?
#
loop_
_entity_poly.entity_id
_entity_poly.type
_entity_poly.pdbx_seq_one_letter_code
_entity_poly.pdbx_strand_id
1 'polypeptide(L)'
;MEVFGGGLDLAQRIRTGDVALDLVRPASLQLWTLADDLGRAGYLFLIRSVPPTLIGAALFGIRFPADPAVWAAFTVSMILGIVVSFGLRYLVAMSACWIMDERGVQSMSLALTLFFSGMILPLVLFPGWLGVLAGALPWAAMVQVPADVFLGKRDLLGALAFQAAWGLALLAAGAAVTRIARRKVVIQGG
;
A
#
# COMPACT_ATOMS: atom_id res chain seq x y z
N MET A 1 3.49 14.79 -1.54
CA MET A 1 3.33 14.40 -0.12
C MET A 1 3.21 12.88 -0.10
N GLU A 2 4.34 12.21 0.12
CA GLU A 2 4.58 10.81 -0.28
C GLU A 2 4.76 9.94 0.96
N VAL A 3 3.66 9.53 1.58
CA VAL A 3 3.73 8.79 2.85
C VAL A 3 4.26 7.36 2.67
N PHE A 4 4.24 6.80 1.43
CA PHE A 4 4.77 5.46 1.12
C PHE A 4 5.65 5.37 -0.15
N GLY A 5 6.35 6.45 -0.51
CA GLY A 5 7.26 6.45 -1.67
C GLY A 5 6.58 6.85 -2.97
N GLY A 6 7.40 7.37 -3.90
CA GLY A 6 6.98 7.88 -5.20
C GLY A 6 6.06 6.91 -5.95
N GLY A 7 5.28 7.45 -6.89
CA GLY A 7 4.43 6.65 -7.77
C GLY A 7 5.20 5.46 -8.32
N LEU A 8 4.52 4.33 -8.52
CA LEU A 8 5.13 3.25 -9.28
C LEU A 8 5.44 3.81 -10.66
N ASP A 9 6.71 3.81 -11.08
CA ASP A 9 7.11 4.28 -12.43
C ASP A 9 6.44 3.46 -13.55
N LEU A 10 5.75 2.39 -13.18
CA LEU A 10 4.97 1.53 -14.06
C LEU A 10 3.98 2.29 -14.96
N ALA A 11 3.25 3.30 -14.45
CA ALA A 11 2.29 4.05 -15.28
C ALA A 11 3.02 4.80 -16.42
N GLN A 12 4.14 5.46 -16.08
CA GLN A 12 4.99 6.13 -17.05
C GLN A 12 5.57 5.14 -18.07
N ARG A 13 6.03 3.97 -17.61
CA ARG A 13 6.59 2.92 -18.48
C ARG A 13 5.57 2.26 -19.38
N ILE A 14 4.30 2.18 -18.96
CA ILE A 14 3.20 1.78 -19.83
C ILE A 14 3.02 2.82 -20.93
N ARG A 15 3.05 4.10 -20.58
CA ARG A 15 2.85 5.20 -21.54
C ARG A 15 4.01 5.36 -22.53
N THR A 16 5.26 5.12 -22.12
CA THR A 16 6.42 5.15 -23.02
C THR A 16 6.57 3.88 -23.85
N GLY A 17 5.85 2.81 -23.52
CA GLY A 17 5.98 1.50 -24.17
C GLY A 17 7.09 0.63 -23.60
N ASP A 18 7.92 1.14 -22.68
CA ASP A 18 9.01 0.41 -22.02
C ASP A 18 8.52 -0.80 -21.21
N VAL A 19 7.22 -0.83 -20.86
CA VAL A 19 6.59 -1.99 -20.23
C VAL A 19 6.68 -3.25 -21.09
N ALA A 20 6.79 -3.13 -22.41
CA ALA A 20 6.93 -4.28 -23.31
C ALA A 20 8.18 -5.10 -22.97
N LEU A 21 9.30 -4.44 -22.65
CA LEU A 21 10.54 -5.10 -22.24
C LEU A 21 10.39 -5.87 -20.93
N ASP A 22 9.56 -5.38 -19.99
CA ASP A 22 9.28 -6.11 -18.77
C ASP A 22 8.42 -7.34 -19.00
N LEU A 23 7.46 -7.26 -19.91
CA LEU A 23 6.54 -8.36 -20.19
C LEU A 23 7.21 -9.53 -20.93
N VAL A 24 8.37 -9.28 -21.56
CA VAL A 24 9.22 -10.30 -22.19
C VAL A 24 10.10 -11.02 -21.17
N ARG A 25 10.42 -10.39 -20.03
CA ARG A 25 11.23 -11.04 -18.99
C ARG A 25 10.46 -12.23 -18.39
N PRO A 26 11.14 -13.34 -18.07
CA PRO A 26 10.50 -14.50 -17.43
C PRO A 26 10.11 -14.26 -15.96
N ALA A 27 10.32 -13.05 -15.44
CA ALA A 27 9.88 -12.63 -14.11
C ALA A 27 8.48 -12.01 -14.18
N SER A 28 7.65 -12.29 -13.18
CA SER A 28 6.35 -11.62 -13.10
C SER A 28 6.54 -10.12 -12.84
N LEU A 29 5.98 -9.29 -13.73
CA LEU A 29 5.99 -7.83 -13.60
C LEU A 29 5.58 -7.38 -12.19
N GLN A 30 4.45 -7.91 -11.69
CA GLN A 30 3.90 -7.53 -10.40
C GLN A 30 4.84 -7.83 -9.22
N LEU A 31 5.41 -9.03 -9.13
CA LEU A 31 6.31 -9.37 -8.00
C LEU A 31 7.63 -8.60 -8.08
N TRP A 32 8.13 -8.34 -9.29
CA TRP A 32 9.34 -7.54 -9.46
C TRP A 32 9.12 -6.11 -8.97
N THR A 33 8.01 -5.47 -9.38
CA THR A 33 7.67 -4.13 -8.91
C THR A 33 7.37 -4.11 -7.40
N LEU A 34 6.75 -5.16 -6.86
CA LEU A 34 6.50 -5.29 -5.42
C LEU A 34 7.80 -5.36 -4.63
N ALA A 35 8.80 -6.12 -5.10
CA ALA A 35 10.09 -6.24 -4.44
C ALA A 35 10.84 -4.89 -4.38
N ASP A 36 10.82 -4.13 -5.47
CA ASP A 36 11.39 -2.78 -5.53
C ASP A 36 10.67 -1.82 -4.57
N ASP A 37 9.33 -1.84 -4.59
CA ASP A 37 8.52 -1.00 -3.70
C ASP A 37 8.71 -1.34 -2.22
N LEU A 38 8.82 -2.64 -1.87
CA LEU A 38 9.13 -3.08 -0.51
C LEU A 38 10.51 -2.60 -0.04
N GLY A 39 11.53 -2.69 -0.89
CA GLY A 39 12.87 -2.20 -0.56
C GLY A 39 12.88 -0.70 -0.30
N ARG A 40 12.24 0.06 -1.19
CA ARG A 40 12.08 1.51 -1.05
C ARG A 40 11.27 1.90 0.18
N ALA A 41 10.13 1.23 0.42
CA ALA A 41 9.28 1.49 1.57
C ALA A 41 9.99 1.17 2.89
N GLY A 42 10.75 0.07 2.94
CA GLY A 42 11.58 -0.29 4.10
C GLY A 42 12.65 0.75 4.39
N TYR A 43 13.37 1.22 3.36
CA TYR A 43 14.36 2.30 3.51
C TYR A 43 13.72 3.59 4.03
N LEU A 44 12.61 4.03 3.41
CA LEU A 44 11.90 5.24 3.81
C LEU A 44 11.35 5.11 5.23
N PHE A 45 10.81 3.95 5.59
CA PHE A 45 10.31 3.68 6.94
C PHE A 45 11.42 3.84 7.97
N LEU A 46 12.59 3.22 7.76
CA LEU A 46 13.71 3.31 8.69
C LEU A 46 14.19 4.76 8.83
N ILE A 47 14.43 5.44 7.71
CA ILE A 47 15.03 6.77 7.72
C ILE A 47 14.05 7.86 8.17
N ARG A 48 12.76 7.73 7.85
CA ARG A 48 11.74 8.72 8.23
C ARG A 48 11.08 8.46 9.57
N SER A 49 11.07 7.21 10.05
CA SER A 49 10.39 6.87 11.31
C SER A 49 11.36 6.79 12.48
N VAL A 50 12.55 6.20 12.30
CA VAL A 50 13.46 5.93 13.44
C VAL A 50 14.00 7.23 14.06
N PRO A 51 14.62 8.17 13.33
CA PRO A 51 15.19 9.37 13.95
C PRO A 51 14.15 10.24 14.68
N PRO A 52 12.99 10.58 14.08
CA PRO A 52 11.97 11.36 14.77
C PRO A 52 11.39 10.64 15.99
N THR A 53 11.22 9.31 15.92
CA THR A 53 10.70 8.53 17.07
C THR A 53 11.69 8.53 18.23
N LEU A 54 12.99 8.40 17.96
CA LEU A 54 14.03 8.45 18.99
C LEU A 54 14.11 9.85 19.64
N ILE A 55 14.09 10.90 18.83
CA ILE A 55 14.06 12.28 19.32
C ILE A 55 12.80 12.53 20.16
N GLY A 56 11.63 12.12 19.66
CA GLY A 56 10.37 12.24 20.37
C GLY A 56 10.36 11.46 21.69
N ALA A 57 10.93 10.25 21.71
CA ALA A 57 11.06 9.45 22.92
C ALA A 57 11.95 10.13 23.96
N ALA A 58 13.08 10.72 23.53
CA ALA A 58 14.00 11.44 24.41
C ALA A 58 13.39 12.73 24.99
N LEU A 59 12.60 13.47 24.20
CA LEU A 59 12.02 14.75 24.62
C LEU A 59 10.72 14.61 25.41
N PHE A 60 9.87 13.63 25.07
CA PHE A 60 8.49 13.55 25.59
C PHE A 60 8.18 12.27 26.37
N GLY A 61 9.11 11.31 26.45
CA GLY A 61 8.89 10.06 27.17
C GLY A 61 7.81 9.18 26.53
N ILE A 62 8.01 8.80 25.27
CA ILE A 62 7.08 7.92 24.54
C ILE A 62 7.02 6.55 25.23
N ARG A 63 5.79 6.09 25.51
CA ARG A 63 5.55 4.72 25.98
C ARG A 63 5.55 3.75 24.81
N PHE A 64 6.49 2.82 24.83
CA PHE A 64 6.54 1.72 23.87
C PHE A 64 5.78 0.50 24.40
N PRO A 65 5.25 -0.37 23.51
CA PRO A 65 4.73 -1.67 23.91
C PRO A 65 5.81 -2.46 24.65
N ALA A 66 5.48 -2.96 25.84
CA ALA A 66 6.39 -3.79 26.64
C ALA A 66 6.47 -5.23 26.12
N ASP A 67 5.43 -5.70 25.44
CA ASP A 67 5.32 -7.07 24.94
C ASP A 67 6.05 -7.23 23.58
N PRO A 68 7.06 -8.11 23.48
CA PRO A 68 7.73 -8.42 22.21
C PRO A 68 6.79 -8.93 21.12
N ALA A 69 5.68 -9.59 21.47
CA ALA A 69 4.70 -10.07 20.51
C ALA A 69 4.04 -8.91 19.75
N VAL A 70 3.80 -7.78 20.41
CA VAL A 70 3.23 -6.58 19.78
C VAL A 70 4.20 -5.98 18.77
N TRP A 71 5.50 -5.98 19.07
CA TRP A 71 6.52 -5.53 18.12
C TRP A 71 6.62 -6.42 16.88
N ALA A 72 6.56 -7.74 17.07
CA ALA A 72 6.55 -8.69 15.96
C ALA A 72 5.30 -8.50 15.10
N ALA A 73 4.12 -8.42 15.73
CA ALA A 73 2.85 -8.19 15.05
C ALA A 73 2.82 -6.85 14.32
N PHE A 74 3.32 -5.77 14.93
CA PHE A 74 3.44 -4.46 14.31
C PHE A 74 4.34 -4.50 13.07
N THR A 75 5.47 -5.20 13.14
CA THR A 75 6.39 -5.35 12.00
C THR A 75 5.72 -6.08 10.84
N VAL A 76 5.05 -7.20 11.11
CA VAL A 76 4.28 -7.94 10.08
C VAL A 76 3.14 -7.07 9.55
N SER A 77 2.44 -6.35 10.41
CA SER A 77 1.36 -5.44 10.05
C SER A 77 1.84 -4.30 9.15
N MET A 78 3.05 -3.79 9.37
CA MET A 78 3.67 -2.78 8.49
C MET A 78 3.97 -3.36 7.10
N ILE A 79 4.55 -4.56 7.03
CA ILE A 79 4.81 -5.22 5.75
C ILE A 79 3.49 -5.46 4.99
N LEU A 80 2.46 -5.97 5.66
CA LEU A 80 1.15 -6.18 5.04
C LEU A 80 0.49 -4.87 4.61
N GLY A 81 0.62 -3.79 5.40
CA GLY A 81 0.15 -2.46 5.03
C GLY A 81 0.82 -1.92 3.77
N ILE A 82 2.13 -2.15 3.62
CA ILE A 82 2.88 -1.82 2.39
C ILE A 82 2.38 -2.66 1.21
N VAL A 83 2.14 -3.96 1.40
CA VAL A 83 1.61 -4.84 0.34
C VAL A 83 0.21 -4.38 -0.13
N VAL A 84 -0.67 -4.00 0.79
CA VAL A 84 -2.00 -3.44 0.44
C VAL A 84 -1.86 -2.12 -0.31
N SER A 85 -0.99 -1.22 0.18
CA SER A 85 -0.65 0.05 -0.49
C SER A 85 -0.14 -0.17 -1.92
N PHE A 86 0.77 -1.12 -2.09
CA PHE A 86 1.29 -1.53 -3.38
C PHE A 86 0.17 -2.05 -4.28
N GLY A 87 -0.68 -2.97 -3.79
CA GLY A 87 -1.75 -3.56 -4.58
C GLY A 87 -2.70 -2.52 -5.16
N LEU A 88 -3.11 -1.53 -4.35
CA LEU A 88 -3.94 -0.41 -4.80
C LEU A 88 -3.21 0.45 -5.85
N ARG A 89 -1.98 0.88 -5.57
CA ARG A 89 -1.18 1.69 -6.51
C ARG A 89 -0.88 0.94 -7.81
N TYR A 90 -0.67 -0.36 -7.75
CA TYR A 90 -0.41 -1.21 -8.91
C TYR A 90 -1.64 -1.28 -9.82
N LEU A 91 -2.83 -1.49 -9.27
CA LEU A 91 -4.08 -1.47 -10.03
C LEU A 91 -4.32 -0.09 -10.68
N VAL A 92 -4.05 0.99 -9.96
CA VAL A 92 -4.12 2.35 -10.50
C VAL A 92 -3.13 2.54 -11.65
N ALA A 93 -1.88 2.09 -11.50
CA ALA A 93 -0.87 2.17 -12.56
C ALA A 93 -1.27 1.34 -13.80
N MET A 94 -1.80 0.14 -13.59
CA MET A 94 -2.26 -0.72 -14.68
C MET A 94 -3.45 -0.14 -15.46
N SER A 95 -4.24 0.77 -14.85
CA SER A 95 -5.34 1.44 -15.56
C SER A 95 -4.85 2.28 -16.76
N ALA A 96 -3.59 2.70 -16.77
CA ALA A 96 -2.95 3.40 -17.89
C ALA A 96 -2.91 2.56 -19.19
N CYS A 97 -3.08 1.23 -19.12
CA CYS A 97 -3.23 0.39 -20.32
C CYS A 97 -4.56 0.62 -21.07
N TRP A 98 -5.54 1.29 -20.48
CA TRP A 98 -6.85 1.55 -21.08
C TRP A 98 -7.24 3.04 -21.10
N ILE A 99 -6.71 3.84 -20.18
CA ILE A 99 -7.08 5.25 -20.01
C ILE A 99 -5.94 6.12 -20.52
N MET A 100 -6.24 7.07 -21.42
CA MET A 100 -5.22 8.00 -21.96
C MET A 100 -4.75 9.03 -20.94
N ASP A 101 -5.60 9.40 -19.97
CA ASP A 101 -5.25 10.32 -18.88
C ASP A 101 -5.36 9.63 -17.51
N GLU A 102 -4.23 9.11 -17.04
CA GLU A 102 -4.08 8.45 -15.74
C GLU A 102 -4.11 9.42 -14.54
N ARG A 103 -3.96 10.73 -14.76
CA ARG A 103 -3.85 11.72 -13.67
C ARG A 103 -5.09 11.75 -12.80
N GLY A 104 -6.27 11.70 -13.41
CA GLY A 104 -7.55 11.68 -12.67
C GLY A 104 -7.66 10.46 -11.75
N VAL A 105 -7.25 9.28 -12.22
CA VAL A 105 -7.27 8.04 -11.43
C VAL A 105 -6.27 8.13 -10.27
N GLN A 106 -5.07 8.66 -10.52
CA GLN A 106 -4.07 8.88 -9.48
C GLN A 106 -4.55 9.88 -8.42
N SER A 107 -5.15 11.01 -8.82
CA SER A 107 -5.70 12.00 -7.90
C SER A 107 -6.83 11.43 -7.05
N MET A 108 -7.73 10.65 -7.64
CA MET A 108 -8.81 9.96 -6.91
C MET A 108 -8.24 8.97 -5.90
N SER A 109 -7.29 8.14 -6.33
CA SER A 109 -6.62 7.18 -5.45
C SER A 109 -5.91 7.87 -4.28
N LEU A 110 -5.27 9.02 -4.52
CA LEU A 110 -4.64 9.80 -3.47
C LEU A 110 -5.68 10.30 -2.47
N ALA A 111 -6.78 10.91 -2.94
CA ALA A 111 -7.85 11.39 -2.07
C ALA A 111 -8.41 10.26 -1.19
N LEU A 112 -8.76 9.11 -1.78
CA LEU A 112 -9.24 7.95 -1.02
C LEU A 112 -8.22 7.48 0.01
N THR A 113 -6.94 7.45 -0.35
CA THR A 113 -5.86 7.05 0.57
C THR A 113 -5.74 8.01 1.73
N LEU A 114 -5.77 9.32 1.49
CA LEU A 114 -5.64 10.32 2.54
C LEU A 114 -6.78 10.25 3.57
N PHE A 115 -8.02 10.03 3.11
CA PHE A 115 -9.20 10.00 3.96
C PHE A 115 -9.43 8.65 4.64
N PHE A 116 -9.35 7.54 3.90
CA PHE A 116 -9.76 6.22 4.40
C PHE A 116 -8.62 5.39 5.01
N SER A 117 -7.38 5.89 5.02
CA SER A 117 -6.28 5.19 5.69
C SER A 117 -6.17 5.48 7.18
N GLY A 118 -6.77 6.57 7.66
CA GLY A 118 -6.55 7.08 9.02
C GLY A 118 -5.43 8.13 9.12
N MET A 119 -4.86 8.55 7.98
CA MET A 119 -3.70 9.44 7.93
C MET A 119 -4.01 10.91 8.24
N ILE A 120 -5.13 11.44 7.72
CA ILE A 120 -5.59 12.80 8.07
C ILE A 120 -6.31 12.78 9.43
N LEU A 121 -7.22 11.82 9.60
CA LEU A 121 -8.04 11.68 10.78
C LEU A 121 -8.19 10.19 11.11
N PRO A 122 -7.97 9.77 12.37
CA PRO A 122 -8.23 8.39 12.79
C PRO A 122 -9.64 7.93 12.42
N LEU A 123 -9.75 6.72 11.86
CA LEU A 123 -11.03 6.21 11.36
C LEU A 123 -12.07 6.02 12.46
N VAL A 124 -11.63 5.86 13.71
CA VAL A 124 -12.50 5.77 14.90
C VAL A 124 -13.29 7.06 15.16
N LEU A 125 -12.91 8.18 14.56
CA LEU A 125 -13.61 9.45 14.68
C LEU A 125 -14.70 9.63 13.61
N PHE A 126 -14.78 8.72 12.63
CA PHE A 126 -15.80 8.80 11.59
C PHE A 126 -17.18 8.40 12.16
N PRO A 127 -18.27 9.11 11.81
CA PRO A 127 -19.58 8.89 12.41
C PRO A 127 -20.25 7.62 11.88
N GLY A 128 -20.84 6.84 12.78
CA GLY A 128 -21.79 5.75 12.50
C GLY A 128 -21.36 4.80 11.38
N TRP A 129 -22.20 4.69 10.36
CA TRP A 129 -22.01 3.78 9.23
C TRP A 129 -20.74 4.08 8.41
N LEU A 130 -20.30 5.35 8.37
CA LEU A 130 -19.13 5.74 7.59
C LEU A 130 -17.84 5.22 8.23
N GLY A 131 -17.77 5.20 9.56
CA GLY A 131 -16.63 4.62 10.28
C GLY A 131 -16.54 3.10 10.09
N VAL A 132 -17.69 2.41 10.09
CA VAL A 132 -17.75 0.96 9.80
C VAL A 132 -17.27 0.68 8.37
N LEU A 133 -17.76 1.44 7.39
CA LEU A 133 -17.33 1.30 6.00
C LEU A 133 -15.83 1.58 5.86
N ALA A 134 -15.36 2.72 6.38
CA ALA A 134 -13.96 3.11 6.32
C ALA A 134 -13.04 2.04 6.93
N GLY A 135 -13.43 1.47 8.07
CA GLY A 135 -12.68 0.42 8.76
C GLY A 135 -12.68 -0.94 8.04
N ALA A 136 -13.63 -1.20 7.14
CA ALA A 136 -13.71 -2.43 6.35
C ALA A 136 -12.94 -2.35 5.02
N LEU A 137 -12.70 -1.14 4.51
CA LEU A 137 -12.02 -0.90 3.25
C LEU A 137 -10.50 -1.19 3.32
N PRO A 138 -9.84 -1.50 2.18
CA PRO A 138 -8.42 -1.83 2.16
C PRO A 138 -7.52 -0.69 2.63
N TRP A 139 -7.91 0.57 2.45
CA TRP A 139 -7.09 1.71 2.90
C TRP A 139 -6.83 1.70 4.40
N ALA A 140 -7.77 1.21 5.23
CA ALA A 140 -7.57 1.11 6.67
C ALA A 140 -6.39 0.20 7.04
N ALA A 141 -6.11 -0.82 6.23
CA ALA A 141 -4.97 -1.73 6.42
C ALA A 141 -3.62 -1.03 6.26
N MET A 142 -3.55 0.16 5.64
CA MET A 142 -2.29 0.83 5.34
C MET A 142 -1.69 1.58 6.54
N VAL A 143 -2.53 2.29 7.32
CA VAL A 143 -2.06 3.18 8.39
C VAL A 143 -2.81 2.92 9.70
N GLN A 144 -4.14 2.92 9.68
CA GLN A 144 -4.97 2.74 10.88
C GLN A 144 -4.70 1.40 11.57
N VAL A 145 -4.73 0.28 10.84
CA VAL A 145 -4.57 -1.06 11.44
C VAL A 145 -3.18 -1.23 12.10
N PRO A 146 -2.05 -0.90 11.44
CA PRO A 146 -0.75 -0.93 12.10
C PRO A 146 -0.65 -0.03 13.33
N ALA A 147 -1.27 1.16 13.29
CA ALA A 147 -1.31 2.04 14.46
C ALA A 147 -2.11 1.42 15.61
N ASP A 148 -3.25 0.79 15.32
CA ASP A 148 -4.06 0.10 16.33
C ASP A 148 -3.34 -1.10 16.93
N VAL A 149 -2.57 -1.86 16.12
CA VAL A 149 -1.72 -2.96 16.59
C VAL A 149 -0.64 -2.43 17.53
N PHE A 150 0.07 -1.36 17.13
CA PHE A 150 1.11 -0.76 17.97
C PHE A 150 0.56 -0.21 19.29
N LEU A 151 -0.65 0.37 19.26
CA LEU A 151 -1.32 0.91 20.44
C LEU A 151 -2.04 -0.14 21.29
N GLY A 152 -2.03 -1.41 20.89
CA GLY A 152 -2.74 -2.50 21.59
C GLY A 152 -4.26 -2.35 21.57
N LYS A 153 -4.82 -1.63 20.59
CA LYS A 153 -6.26 -1.34 20.48
C LYS A 153 -7.04 -2.37 19.67
N ARG A 154 -6.33 -3.29 19.01
CA ARG A 154 -6.92 -4.29 18.11
C ARG A 154 -6.29 -5.65 18.37
N ASP A 155 -7.12 -6.68 18.27
CA ASP A 155 -6.65 -8.06 18.30
C ASP A 155 -5.61 -8.32 17.21
N LEU A 156 -4.50 -8.95 17.58
CA LEU A 156 -3.34 -9.15 16.71
C LEU A 156 -3.70 -10.06 15.53
N LEU A 157 -4.38 -11.19 15.80
CA LEU A 157 -4.73 -12.16 14.77
C LEU A 157 -5.75 -11.57 13.79
N GLY A 158 -6.81 -10.93 14.29
CA GLY A 158 -7.82 -10.28 13.47
C GLY A 158 -7.26 -9.13 12.63
N ALA A 159 -6.32 -8.35 13.17
CA ALA A 159 -5.62 -7.30 12.41
C ALA A 159 -4.82 -7.89 11.25
N LEU A 160 -3.94 -8.86 11.52
CA LEU A 160 -3.09 -9.47 10.51
C LEU A 160 -3.91 -10.23 9.46
N ALA A 161 -4.95 -10.96 9.87
CA ALA A 161 -5.85 -11.66 8.96
C ALA A 161 -6.59 -10.69 8.02
N PHE A 162 -7.07 -9.56 8.55
CA PHE A 162 -7.72 -8.53 7.73
C PHE A 162 -6.78 -7.95 6.67
N GLN A 163 -5.55 -7.59 7.05
CA GLN A 163 -4.59 -7.06 6.09
C GLN A 163 -4.12 -8.13 5.09
N ALA A 164 -3.91 -9.36 5.54
CA ALA A 164 -3.52 -10.47 4.67
C ALA A 164 -4.61 -10.81 3.65
N ALA A 165 -5.88 -10.79 4.06
CA ALA A 165 -7.01 -11.00 3.16
C ALA A 165 -7.06 -9.93 2.06
N TRP A 166 -6.95 -8.65 2.42
CA TRP A 166 -6.89 -7.57 1.44
C TRP A 166 -5.63 -7.60 0.57
N GLY A 167 -4.48 -7.89 1.15
CA GLY A 167 -3.22 -8.04 0.43
C GLY A 167 -3.32 -9.13 -0.63
N LEU A 168 -3.83 -10.31 -0.26
CA LEU A 168 -4.06 -11.41 -1.19
C LEU A 168 -5.07 -11.05 -2.28
N ALA A 169 -6.20 -10.44 -1.91
CA ALA A 169 -7.23 -10.04 -2.85
C ALA A 169 -6.71 -9.04 -3.90
N LEU A 170 -5.97 -8.03 -3.46
CA LEU A 170 -5.39 -7.00 -4.34
C LEU A 170 -4.26 -7.56 -5.20
N LEU A 171 -3.41 -8.44 -4.66
CA LEU A 171 -2.37 -9.10 -5.45
C LEU A 171 -2.98 -10.00 -6.53
N ALA A 172 -4.01 -10.79 -6.17
CA ALA A 172 -4.74 -11.62 -7.13
C ALA A 172 -5.43 -10.80 -8.21
N ALA A 173 -6.07 -9.68 -7.84
CA ALA A 173 -6.67 -8.74 -8.79
C ALA A 173 -5.62 -8.15 -9.72
N GLY A 174 -4.47 -7.71 -9.18
CA GLY A 174 -3.35 -7.22 -9.98
C GLY A 174 -2.83 -8.27 -10.97
N ALA A 175 -2.66 -9.52 -10.54
CA ALA A 175 -2.22 -10.60 -11.41
C ALA A 175 -3.23 -10.88 -12.54
N ALA A 176 -4.53 -10.83 -12.24
CA ALA A 176 -5.59 -10.96 -13.24
C ALA A 176 -5.55 -9.80 -14.26
N VAL A 177 -5.46 -8.55 -13.79
CA VAL A 177 -5.36 -7.37 -14.66
C VAL A 177 -4.11 -7.42 -15.54
N THR A 178 -2.96 -7.83 -15.01
CA THR A 178 -1.73 -7.99 -15.79
C THR A 178 -1.85 -9.06 -16.87
N ARG A 179 -2.53 -10.17 -16.59
CA ARG A 179 -2.82 -11.19 -17.61
C ARG A 179 -3.71 -10.66 -18.73
N ILE A 180 -4.71 -9.83 -18.40
CA ILE A 180 -5.60 -9.20 -19.39
C ILE A 180 -4.82 -8.16 -20.21
N ALA A 181 -4.02 -7.31 -19.56
CA ALA A 181 -3.22 -6.29 -20.21
C ALA A 181 -2.24 -6.88 -21.23
N ARG A 182 -1.58 -8.01 -20.90
CA ARG A 182 -0.68 -8.72 -21.83
C ARG A 182 -1.35 -9.07 -23.16
N ARG A 183 -2.64 -9.44 -23.14
CA ARG A 183 -3.37 -9.79 -24.38
C ARG A 183 -3.61 -8.57 -25.27
N LYS A 184 -3.69 -7.37 -24.69
CA LYS A 184 -3.99 -6.13 -25.42
C LYS A 184 -2.74 -5.45 -25.95
N VAL A 185 -1.64 -5.47 -25.18
CA VAL A 185 -0.36 -4.86 -25.57
C VAL A 185 0.28 -5.58 -26.77
N VAL A 186 0.10 -6.90 -26.90
CA VAL A 186 0.54 -7.67 -28.08
C VAL A 186 -0.13 -7.18 -29.38
N ILE A 187 -1.31 -6.56 -29.32
CA ILE A 187 -2.04 -6.10 -30.51
C ILE A 187 -1.55 -4.72 -31.00
N GLN A 188 -0.83 -3.96 -30.16
CA GLN A 188 -0.35 -2.61 -30.49
C GLN A 188 1.14 -2.55 -30.86
N GLY A 189 1.89 -3.65 -30.64
CA GLY A 189 3.33 -3.71 -30.88
C GLY A 189 3.77 -4.32 -32.21
N GLY A 190 2.86 -4.95 -32.96
CA GLY A 190 3.21 -5.78 -34.12
C GLY A 190 3.64 -7.19 -33.73
#